data_AF-A0A2I4ES83-F1
#
_entry.id   AF-A0A2I4ES83-F1
#
_cell.length_a   1.000
_cell.length_b   1.000
_cell.length_c   1.000
_cell.angle_alpha   90.00
_cell.angle_beta   90.00
_cell.angle_gamma   90.00
#
_symmetry.space_group_name_H-M   'P 1'
#
loop_
_entity.id
_entity.type
_entity.pdbx_description
1 polymer ?
#
loop_
_entity_poly.entity_id
_entity_poly.type
_entity_poly.pdbx_seq_one_letter_code
_entity_poly.pdbx_strand_id
1 'polypeptide(L)'
;MAQYLALENYAVDFQDHFPSMIARLGAEAFIEELCNGFRLLMDCDKGLITFESLKRNSSLLGLYDIGDEELVCMLLEGDLDGDGALSQMEFCILMLRLSPGLMQADRSKRWPEDDFDVSF
;
A
#
# COMPACT_ATOMS: atom_id res chain seq x y z
N MET A 1 -0.13 13.38 32.88
CA MET A 1 -0.84 12.26 32.21
C MET A 1 -1.48 12.67 30.88
N ALA A 2 -1.07 13.77 30.25
CA ALA A 2 -1.64 14.28 28.99
C ALA A 2 -0.64 14.13 27.84
N GLN A 3 -0.19 12.89 27.58
CA GLN A 3 0.81 12.60 26.54
C GLN A 3 0.48 11.29 25.80
N TYR A 4 -0.81 11.01 25.59
CA TYR A 4 -1.27 9.77 24.94
C TYR A 4 -2.26 10.03 23.79
N LEU A 5 -2.17 11.18 23.12
CA LEU A 5 -3.09 11.57 22.03
C LEU A 5 -2.37 12.26 20.87
N ALA A 6 -1.18 11.77 20.48
CA ALA A 6 -0.47 12.26 19.28
C ALA A 6 -0.16 11.12 18.29
N LEU A 7 -1.02 10.10 18.22
CA LEU A 7 -1.04 9.13 17.12
C LEU A 7 -2.34 9.26 16.31
N GLU A 8 -3.00 10.42 16.37
CA GLU A 8 -4.09 10.72 15.45
C GLU A 8 -3.49 11.32 14.17
N ASN A 9 -3.65 10.57 13.08
CA ASN A 9 -3.39 10.99 11.69
C ASN A 9 -1.94 11.23 11.30
N TYR A 10 -1.15 10.15 11.30
CA TYR A 10 -0.12 10.00 10.30
C TYR A 10 -0.60 9.08 9.17
N ALA A 11 -1.77 9.42 8.62
CA ALA A 11 -2.17 8.84 7.34
C ALA A 11 -1.22 9.44 6.31
N VAL A 12 -0.21 8.67 5.90
CA VAL A 12 0.57 8.99 4.71
C VAL A 12 -0.45 9.27 3.60
N ASP A 13 -0.45 10.48 3.06
CA ASP A 13 -1.39 10.89 2.00
C ASP A 13 -1.03 10.12 0.73
N PHE A 14 -1.53 8.88 0.66
CA PHE A 14 -1.29 7.99 -0.44
C PHE A 14 -2.28 8.32 -1.54
N GLN A 15 -1.80 8.98 -2.59
CA GLN A 15 -2.61 9.21 -3.78
C GLN A 15 -2.87 7.86 -4.48
N ASP A 16 -4.11 7.39 -4.41
CA ASP A 16 -4.50 6.08 -4.92
C ASP A 16 -4.57 6.05 -6.46
N HIS A 17 -3.44 5.72 -7.09
CA HIS A 17 -3.33 5.53 -8.54
C HIS A 17 -3.56 4.08 -8.99
N PHE A 18 -3.69 3.15 -8.04
CA PHE A 18 -3.71 1.72 -8.33
C PHE A 18 -4.89 1.26 -9.20
N PRO A 19 -6.12 1.76 -9.02
CA PRO A 19 -7.23 1.40 -9.90
C PRO A 19 -6.93 1.72 -11.37
N SER A 20 -6.26 2.84 -11.65
CA SER A 20 -5.90 3.22 -13.02
C SER A 20 -4.78 2.34 -13.60
N MET A 21 -3.82 1.95 -12.76
CA MET A 21 -2.73 1.05 -13.15
C MET A 21 -3.26 -0.34 -13.46
N ILE A 22 -4.13 -0.89 -12.59
CA ILE A 22 -4.77 -2.19 -12.79
C ILE A 22 -5.66 -2.19 -14.03
N ALA A 23 -6.44 -1.12 -14.26
CA ALA A 23 -7.27 -1.02 -15.45
C ALA A 23 -6.46 -1.00 -16.76
N ARG A 24 -5.22 -0.49 -16.72
CA ARG A 24 -4.32 -0.42 -17.89
C ARG A 24 -3.47 -1.66 -18.09
N LEU A 25 -2.94 -2.24 -17.01
CA LEU A 25 -1.96 -3.32 -17.04
C LEU A 25 -2.59 -4.70 -16.85
N GLY A 26 -3.75 -4.77 -16.20
CA GLY A 26 -4.32 -6.01 -15.66
C GLY A 26 -3.77 -6.32 -14.27
N ALA A 27 -4.48 -7.18 -13.53
CA ALA A 27 -4.15 -7.51 -12.14
C ALA A 27 -2.79 -8.24 -12.01
N GLU A 28 -2.49 -9.17 -12.91
CA GLU A 28 -1.24 -9.96 -12.88
C GLU A 28 -0.01 -9.06 -13.09
N ALA A 29 -0.04 -8.20 -14.11
CA ALA A 29 1.05 -7.26 -14.39
C ALA A 29 1.16 -6.18 -13.30
N PHE A 30 0.06 -5.77 -12.68
CA PHE A 30 0.11 -4.87 -11.53
C PHE A 30 0.83 -5.49 -10.33
N ILE A 31 0.58 -6.78 -10.04
CA ILE A 31 1.28 -7.50 -8.97
C ILE A 31 2.79 -7.59 -9.28
N GLU A 32 3.14 -7.80 -10.54
CA GLU A 32 4.55 -7.79 -10.98
C GLU A 32 5.20 -6.41 -10.77
N GLU A 33 4.49 -5.33 -11.08
CA GLU A 33 4.97 -3.96 -10.82
C GLU A 33 5.15 -3.68 -9.32
N LEU A 34 4.27 -4.17 -8.44
CA LEU A 34 4.49 -4.10 -6.99
C LEU A 34 5.75 -4.87 -6.58
N CYS A 35 5.97 -6.04 -7.16
CA CYS A 35 7.17 -6.83 -6.90
C CYS A 35 8.45 -6.13 -7.40
N ASN A 36 8.38 -5.43 -8.52
CA ASN A 36 9.47 -4.61 -9.04
C ASN A 36 9.73 -3.41 -8.12
N GLY A 37 8.68 -2.74 -7.64
CA GLY A 37 8.76 -1.69 -6.63
C GLY A 37 9.45 -2.16 -5.34
N PHE A 38 9.08 -3.34 -4.84
CA PHE A 38 9.75 -3.97 -3.70
C PHE A 38 11.25 -4.14 -3.93
N ARG A 39 11.64 -4.70 -5.10
CA ARG A 39 13.06 -4.91 -5.45
C ARG A 39 13.87 -3.62 -5.56
N LEU A 40 13.22 -2.50 -5.91
CA LEU A 40 13.88 -1.19 -5.94
C LEU A 40 14.14 -0.64 -4.53
N LEU A 41 13.32 -1.02 -3.54
CA LEU A 41 13.40 -0.50 -2.17
C LEU A 41 14.16 -1.42 -1.20
N MET A 42 14.25 -2.71 -1.49
CA MET A 42 14.84 -3.69 -0.59
C MET A 42 16.35 -3.52 -0.41
N ASP A 43 16.84 -3.99 0.74
CA ASP A 43 18.24 -4.30 0.96
C ASP A 43 18.58 -5.59 0.20
N CYS A 44 19.52 -5.54 -0.75
CA CYS A 44 19.87 -6.68 -1.59
C CYS A 44 20.52 -7.83 -0.80
N ASP A 45 21.22 -7.53 0.29
CA ASP A 45 21.93 -8.54 1.08
C ASP A 45 20.97 -9.28 2.01
N LYS A 46 19.96 -8.57 2.54
CA LYS A 46 18.94 -9.14 3.44
C LYS A 46 17.73 -9.69 2.69
N GLY A 47 17.43 -9.17 1.50
CA GLY A 47 16.20 -9.51 0.77
C GLY A 47 14.92 -8.93 1.37
N LEU A 48 15.05 -7.90 2.22
CA LEU A 48 13.94 -7.24 2.93
C LEU A 48 14.06 -5.72 2.77
N ILE A 49 12.94 -5.01 2.83
CA ILE A 49 12.97 -3.54 2.96
C ILE A 49 13.27 -3.21 4.41
N THR A 50 14.43 -2.62 4.66
CA THR A 50 14.83 -2.12 5.97
C THR A 50 14.66 -0.60 6.03
N PHE A 51 14.72 -0.01 7.22
CA PHE A 51 14.71 1.44 7.36
C PHE A 51 15.80 2.12 6.51
N GLU A 52 17.02 1.60 6.57
CA GLU A 52 18.16 2.15 5.82
C GLU A 52 17.98 1.99 4.31
N SER A 53 17.52 0.83 3.85
CA SER A 53 17.30 0.62 2.41
C SER A 53 16.14 1.47 1.90
N LEU A 54 15.04 1.56 2.66
CA LEU A 54 13.89 2.39 2.33
C LEU A 54 14.30 3.85 2.21
N LYS A 55 15.00 4.41 3.22
CA LYS A 55 15.47 5.79 3.25
C LYS A 55 16.38 6.13 2.06
N ARG A 56 17.35 5.27 1.80
CA ARG A 56 18.33 5.47 0.72
C ARG A 56 17.67 5.35 -0.66
N ASN A 57 16.88 4.29 -0.86
CA ASN A 57 16.34 3.96 -2.17
C ASN A 57 15.13 4.86 -2.53
N SER A 58 14.32 5.28 -1.56
CA SER A 58 13.25 6.28 -1.79
C SER A 58 13.83 7.60 -2.27
N SER A 59 14.92 8.06 -1.66
CA SER A 59 15.65 9.26 -2.08
C SER A 59 16.14 9.13 -3.53
N LEU A 60 16.68 7.97 -3.92
CA LEU A 60 17.14 7.71 -5.30
C LEU A 60 16.00 7.71 -6.32
N LEU A 61 14.77 7.38 -5.91
CA LEU A 61 13.57 7.42 -6.73
C LEU A 61 12.95 8.83 -6.82
N GLY A 62 13.59 9.83 -6.23
CA GLY A 62 13.13 11.21 -6.28
C GLY A 62 12.24 11.64 -5.10
N LEU A 63 12.09 10.78 -4.10
CA LEU A 63 11.28 11.04 -2.90
C LEU A 63 12.17 11.59 -1.77
N TYR A 64 12.70 12.81 -1.97
CA TYR A 64 13.70 13.40 -1.09
C TYR A 64 13.14 13.98 0.23
N ASP A 65 11.83 14.18 0.33
CA ASP A 65 11.18 14.89 1.43
C ASP A 65 10.42 13.96 2.41
N ILE A 66 10.74 12.66 2.41
CA ILE A 66 10.17 11.72 3.38
C ILE A 66 11.01 11.77 4.67
N GLY A 67 10.41 12.20 5.78
CA GLY A 67 11.08 12.27 7.07
C GLY A 67 11.35 10.89 7.68
N ASP A 68 12.31 10.82 8.60
CA ASP A 68 12.62 9.57 9.30
C ASP A 68 11.41 9.02 10.07
N GLU A 69 10.57 9.90 10.61
CA GLU A 69 9.30 9.54 11.26
C GLU A 69 8.30 8.91 10.27
N GLU A 70 8.20 9.44 9.04
CA GLU A 70 7.37 8.86 7.97
C GLU A 70 7.83 7.43 7.65
N LEU A 71 9.13 7.24 7.48
CA LEU A 71 9.71 5.96 7.11
C LEU A 71 9.51 4.90 8.19
N VAL A 72 9.64 5.30 9.46
CA VAL A 72 9.34 4.42 10.59
C VAL A 72 7.86 4.05 10.60
N CYS A 73 6.95 5.01 10.41
CA CYS A 73 5.52 4.74 10.32
C CYS A 73 5.18 3.78 9.17
N MET A 74 5.82 3.93 8.00
CA MET A 74 5.64 3.03 6.87
C MET A 74 6.02 1.59 7.20
N LEU A 75 7.16 1.39 7.88
CA LEU A 75 7.59 0.07 8.31
C LEU A 75 6.62 -0.50 9.35
N LEU A 76 6.30 0.26 10.39
CA LEU A 76 5.42 -0.20 11.47
C LEU A 76 4.01 -0.57 10.99
N GLU A 77 3.49 0.11 9.97
CA GLU A 77 2.16 -0.19 9.43
C GLU A 77 2.14 -1.47 8.57
N GLY A 78 3.26 -1.78 7.92
CA GLY A 78 3.39 -2.91 7.02
C GLY A 78 3.97 -4.18 7.65
N ASP A 79 4.77 -4.05 8.70
CA ASP A 79 5.45 -5.13 9.41
C ASP A 79 4.44 -5.94 10.22
N LEU A 80 4.10 -7.14 9.74
CA LEU A 80 3.06 -7.99 10.33
C LEU A 80 3.64 -9.03 11.29
N ASP A 81 4.91 -9.41 11.09
CA ASP A 81 5.58 -10.40 11.94
C ASP A 81 6.45 -9.78 13.04
N GLY A 82 6.71 -8.47 12.97
CA GLY A 82 7.41 -7.67 13.97
C GLY A 82 8.94 -7.78 13.88
N ASP A 83 9.50 -8.13 12.72
CA ASP A 83 10.95 -8.24 12.51
C ASP A 83 11.66 -6.88 12.30
N GLY A 84 10.88 -5.80 12.17
CA GLY A 84 11.36 -4.43 11.95
C GLY A 84 11.72 -4.12 10.49
N ALA A 85 11.33 -4.98 9.55
CA ALA A 85 11.51 -4.83 8.12
C ALA A 85 10.21 -5.19 7.37
N LEU A 86 10.21 -5.06 6.04
CA LEU A 86 9.12 -5.57 5.22
C LEU A 86 9.64 -6.66 4.30
N SER A 87 9.00 -7.82 4.37
CA SER A 87 9.05 -8.83 3.33
C SER A 87 8.27 -8.38 2.09
N GLN A 88 8.47 -9.09 0.97
CA GLN A 88 7.74 -8.82 -0.26
C GLN A 88 6.21 -8.95 -0.07
N MET A 89 5.78 -9.91 0.73
CA MET A 89 4.36 -10.13 0.99
C MET A 89 3.76 -8.97 1.79
N GLU A 90 4.44 -8.55 2.86
CA GLU A 90 4.00 -7.44 3.71
C GLU A 90 3.94 -6.12 2.94
N PHE A 91 4.96 -5.84 2.12
CA PHE A 91 4.95 -4.70 1.23
C PHE A 91 3.74 -4.71 0.28
N CYS A 92 3.47 -5.83 -0.38
CA CYS A 92 2.31 -5.96 -1.27
C CYS A 92 0.98 -5.77 -0.52
N ILE A 93 0.84 -6.36 0.68
CA ILE A 93 -0.36 -6.19 1.51
C ILE A 93 -0.53 -4.73 1.93
N LEU A 94 0.54 -4.08 2.40
CA LEU A 94 0.53 -2.67 2.79
C LEU A 94 0.06 -1.79 1.64
N MET A 95 0.65 -1.96 0.46
CA MET A 95 0.28 -1.20 -0.74
C MET A 95 -1.20 -1.40 -1.10
N LEU A 96 -1.70 -2.64 -1.07
CA LEU A 96 -3.12 -2.92 -1.34
C LEU A 96 -4.06 -2.31 -0.29
N ARG A 97 -3.67 -2.30 1.00
CA ARG A 97 -4.45 -1.69 2.09
C ARG A 97 -4.54 -0.17 1.97
N LEU A 98 -3.50 0.47 1.43
CA LEU A 98 -3.47 1.90 1.16
C LEU A 98 -4.32 2.32 -0.05
N SER A 99 -4.83 1.36 -0.84
CA SER A 99 -5.74 1.61 -1.96
C SER A 99 -7.20 1.33 -1.56
N PRO A 100 -7.94 2.33 -1.02
CA PRO A 100 -9.35 2.18 -0.73
C PRO A 100 -10.18 1.94 -2.01
N GLY A 101 -9.68 2.34 -3.19
CA GLY A 101 -10.32 2.04 -4.48
C GLY A 101 -10.35 0.55 -4.81
N LEU A 102 -9.35 -0.22 -4.37
CA LEU A 102 -9.34 -1.68 -4.54
C LEU A 102 -10.26 -2.40 -3.56
N MET A 103 -10.33 -1.94 -2.31
CA MET A 103 -11.20 -2.56 -1.30
C MET A 103 -12.69 -2.23 -1.47
N GLN A 104 -13.05 -1.19 -2.23
CA GLN A 104 -14.45 -0.79 -2.44
C GLN A 104 -15.12 -1.41 -3.68
N ALA A 105 -14.38 -2.12 -4.54
CA ALA A 105 -14.91 -2.73 -5.75
C ALA A 105 -15.97 -3.84 -5.47
N ASP A 106 -16.07 -4.33 -4.24
CA ASP A 106 -17.08 -5.33 -3.84
C ASP A 106 -18.41 -4.72 -3.34
N ARG A 107 -18.45 -3.45 -2.91
CA ARG A 107 -19.71 -2.86 -2.41
C ARG A 107 -20.69 -2.39 -3.49
N SER A 108 -20.27 -2.34 -4.76
CA SER A 108 -21.11 -1.84 -5.86
C SER A 108 -21.84 -2.92 -6.65
N LYS A 109 -21.77 -4.21 -6.27
CA LYS A 109 -22.71 -5.21 -6.77
C LYS A 109 -24.01 -5.21 -5.96
N ARG A 110 -24.62 -4.03 -5.80
CA ARG A 110 -26.06 -3.93 -5.51
C ARG A 110 -26.73 -4.21 -6.86
N TRP A 111 -27.21 -5.44 -7.05
CA TRP A 111 -28.12 -5.74 -8.15
C TRP A 111 -29.25 -4.70 -8.10
N PRO A 112 -29.54 -3.96 -9.17
CA PRO A 112 -30.80 -3.24 -9.24
C PRO A 112 -31.90 -4.31 -9.25
N GLU A 113 -32.64 -4.40 -8.14
CA GLU A 113 -33.93 -5.07 -8.10
C GLU A 113 -34.95 -4.16 -8.79
N ASP A 114 -34.83 -4.05 -10.10
CA ASP A 114 -35.82 -3.51 -11.02
C ASP A 114 -35.67 -4.39 -12.29
N ASP A 115 -36.64 -5.08 -12.85
CA ASP A 115 -38.09 -4.93 -12.82
C ASP A 115 -38.63 -6.25 -13.41
N PHE A 116 -39.29 -7.10 -12.62
CA PHE A 116 -40.05 -8.23 -13.16
C PHE A 116 -41.53 -7.92 -12.98
N ASP A 117 -42.01 -6.89 -13.69
CA ASP A 117 -43.39 -6.89 -14.16
C ASP A 117 -43.49 -7.91 -15.31
N VAL A 118 -43.92 -9.12 -14.96
CA VAL A 118 -44.63 -10.00 -15.90
C VAL A 118 -45.96 -10.36 -15.28
N SER A 119 -46.87 -9.40 -15.35
CA SER A 119 -48.29 -9.68 -15.53
C SER A 119 -48.47 -10.66 -16.68
N PHE A 120 -48.86 -11.91 -16.41
CA PHE A 120 -49.79 -12.75 -17.20
C PHE A 120 -50.28 -13.95 -16.38
#